data_AF-A0A0M3HIX3-F1
#
_entry.id   AF-A0A0M3HIX3-F1
#
_cell.length_a   1.000
_cell.length_b   1.000
_cell.length_c   1.000
_cell.angle_alpha   90.00
_cell.angle_beta   90.00
_cell.angle_gamma   90.00
#
_symmetry.space_group_name_H-M   'P 1'
#
loop_
_entity.id
_entity.type
_entity.pdbx_description
1 polymer ?
#
loop_
_entity_poly.entity_id
_entity_poly.type
_entity_poly.pdbx_seq_one_letter_code
_entity_poly.pdbx_strand_id
1 'polypeptide(L)'
;MFLPNPFATNTACSILLKPSSGGFHRYQIGDDLHIGISDSESVVYSYWKNGIAAESSSWQDAISVYSFEAADFDFDEVLRTFIGHNIQYFPAEVSPFVCFLFI
;
A
#
# COMPACT_ATOMS: atom_id res chain seq x y z
N MET A 1 4.30 7.92 -27.76
CA MET A 1 3.50 8.91 -27.02
C MET A 1 2.99 8.22 -25.77
N PHE A 2 3.56 8.50 -24.61
CA PHE A 2 3.07 7.93 -23.34
C PHE A 2 1.86 8.77 -22.92
N LEU A 3 0.69 8.14 -22.86
CA LEU A 3 -0.46 8.75 -22.18
C LEU A 3 -0.11 8.84 -20.68
N PRO A 4 -0.31 10.00 -20.03
CA PRO A 4 -0.17 10.08 -18.59
C PRO A 4 -1.11 9.05 -17.96
N ASN A 5 -0.56 8.14 -17.16
CA ASN A 5 -1.35 7.20 -16.40
C ASN A 5 -2.08 8.01 -15.32
N PRO A 6 -3.43 8.09 -15.30
CA PRO A 6 -4.15 8.79 -14.25
C PRO A 6 -3.89 8.18 -12.85
N PHE A 7 -3.35 6.96 -12.81
CA PHE A 7 -2.95 6.26 -11.59
C PHE A 7 -1.47 6.44 -11.24
N ALA A 8 -0.66 7.10 -12.07
CA ALA A 8 0.70 7.47 -11.70
C ALA A 8 0.69 8.69 -10.76
N THR A 9 0.26 8.46 -9.53
CA THR A 9 0.30 9.46 -8.45
C THR A 9 1.64 9.41 -7.73
N ASN A 10 2.06 10.52 -7.12
CA ASN A 10 3.19 10.54 -6.22
C ASN A 10 3.03 9.43 -5.17
N THR A 11 3.94 8.46 -5.19
CA THR A 11 3.93 7.31 -4.30
C THR A 11 4.76 7.52 -3.05
N ALA A 12 5.41 8.67 -2.85
CA ALA A 12 6.13 8.92 -1.59
C ALA A 12 5.16 9.35 -0.49
N CYS A 13 5.42 8.92 0.74
CA CYS A 13 4.67 9.31 1.95
C CYS A 13 3.16 9.29 1.72
N SER A 14 2.59 8.16 1.32
CA SER A 14 1.17 8.09 0.93
C SER A 14 0.50 6.77 1.33
N ILE A 15 -0.81 6.80 1.49
CA ILE A 15 -1.65 5.61 1.55
C ILE A 15 -2.04 5.24 0.12
N LEU A 16 -1.70 4.03 -0.28
CA LEU A 16 -1.87 3.51 -1.62
C LEU A 16 -2.92 2.40 -1.64
N LEU A 17 -3.72 2.36 -2.71
CA LEU A 17 -4.64 1.27 -3.02
C LEU A 17 -4.35 0.70 -4.41
N LYS A 18 -4.41 -0.63 -4.55
CA LYS A 18 -4.40 -1.32 -5.84
C LYS A 18 -5.33 -2.53 -5.81
N PRO A 19 -5.80 -3.06 -6.95
CA PRO A 19 -6.50 -4.33 -6.97
C PRO A 19 -5.60 -5.46 -6.43
N SER A 20 -6.19 -6.40 -5.69
CA SER A 20 -5.47 -7.59 -5.20
C SER A 20 -5.06 -8.52 -6.35
N SER A 21 -5.76 -8.45 -7.49
CA SER A 21 -5.46 -9.21 -8.71
C SER A 21 -5.60 -8.34 -9.95
N GLY A 22 -4.60 -8.38 -10.83
CA GLY A 22 -4.60 -7.59 -12.07
C GLY A 22 -4.42 -6.09 -11.82
N GLY A 23 -5.02 -5.27 -12.69
CA GLY A 23 -4.98 -3.81 -12.61
C GLY A 23 -6.40 -3.22 -12.64
N PHE A 24 -6.52 -1.91 -12.38
CA PHE A 24 -7.82 -1.24 -12.24
C PHE A 24 -8.70 -1.34 -13.49
N HIS A 25 -8.14 -1.60 -14.67
CA HIS A 25 -8.89 -1.84 -15.91
C HIS A 25 -9.72 -3.14 -15.91
N ARG A 26 -9.44 -4.07 -14.99
CA ARG A 26 -10.19 -5.33 -14.80
C ARG A 26 -10.98 -5.38 -13.50
N TYR A 27 -10.85 -4.34 -12.67
CA TYR A 27 -11.51 -4.27 -11.38
C TYR A 27 -13.04 -4.18 -11.53
N GLN A 28 -13.76 -4.98 -10.76
CA GLN A 28 -15.21 -4.96 -10.65
C GLN A 28 -15.65 -4.64 -9.22
N ILE A 29 -16.88 -4.14 -9.09
CA ILE A 29 -17.48 -3.92 -7.77
C ILE A 29 -17.54 -5.26 -7.03
N GLY A 30 -16.95 -5.32 -5.84
CA GLY A 30 -16.85 -6.52 -5.03
C GLY A 30 -15.51 -7.25 -5.15
N ASP A 31 -14.62 -6.83 -6.04
CA ASP A 31 -13.24 -7.33 -6.07
C ASP A 31 -12.44 -6.76 -4.88
N ASP A 32 -11.51 -7.57 -4.37
CA ASP A 32 -10.64 -7.20 -3.26
C ASP A 32 -9.62 -6.13 -3.67
N LEU A 33 -9.43 -5.15 -2.80
CA LEU A 33 -8.35 -4.16 -2.88
C LEU A 33 -7.24 -4.51 -1.89
N HIS A 34 -6.02 -4.12 -2.24
CA HIS A 34 -4.83 -4.24 -1.43
C HIS A 34 -4.35 -2.86 -1.03
N ILE A 35 -3.99 -2.69 0.25
CA ILE A 35 -3.60 -1.42 0.85
C ILE A 35 -2.15 -1.45 1.33
N GLY A 36 -1.46 -0.32 1.16
CA GLY A 36 -0.11 -0.12 1.63
C GLY A 36 0.16 1.32 2.00
N ILE A 37 1.18 1.54 2.82
CA ILE A 37 1.68 2.87 3.17
C ILE A 37 3.11 2.96 2.65
N SER A 38 3.40 3.99 1.87
CA SER A 38 4.72 4.21 1.31
C SER A 38 5.54 5.19 2.14
N ASP A 39 6.83 4.92 2.25
CA ASP A 39 7.81 5.85 2.85
C ASP A 39 8.23 6.97 1.88
N SER A 40 9.16 7.81 2.33
CA SER A 40 9.71 8.90 1.52
C SER A 40 10.45 8.43 0.26
N GLU A 41 10.94 7.20 0.25
CA GLU A 41 11.62 6.56 -0.88
C GLU A 41 10.67 5.77 -1.78
N SER A 42 9.35 5.86 -1.56
CA SER A 42 8.30 5.10 -2.25
C SER A 42 8.37 3.58 -2.06
N VAL A 43 9.03 3.10 -1.01
CA VAL A 43 8.91 1.69 -0.57
C VAL A 43 7.57 1.53 0.12
N VAL A 44 6.75 0.61 -0.37
CA VAL A 44 5.40 0.38 0.13
C VAL A 44 5.41 -0.73 1.16
N TYR A 45 4.98 -0.41 2.38
CA TYR A 45 4.70 -1.36 3.45
C TYR A 45 3.25 -1.80 3.34
N SER A 46 3.02 -3.04 2.94
CA SER A 46 1.68 -3.58 2.71
C SER A 46 1.40 -4.84 3.51
N TYR A 47 0.13 -5.09 3.77
CA TYR A 47 -0.31 -6.18 4.65
C TYR A 47 -0.67 -7.42 3.85
N TRP A 48 0.16 -8.46 3.93
CA TRP A 48 -0.06 -9.74 3.27
C TRP A 48 -0.45 -10.84 4.26
N LYS A 49 -0.82 -12.01 3.72
CA LYS A 49 -1.08 -13.23 4.49
C LYS A 49 0.09 -13.62 5.41
N ASN A 50 1.31 -13.26 5.01
CA ASN A 50 2.52 -13.60 5.74
C ASN A 50 3.01 -12.44 6.63
N GLY A 51 2.13 -11.47 6.92
CA GLY A 51 2.47 -10.26 7.65
C GLY A 51 2.78 -9.06 6.75
N ILE A 52 3.52 -8.10 7.29
CA ILE A 52 3.86 -6.86 6.60
C ILE A 52 5.04 -7.11 5.65
N ALA A 53 4.90 -6.74 4.38
CA ALA A 53 5.96 -6.79 3.39
C ALA A 53 6.35 -5.39 2.93
N ALA A 54 7.65 -5.17 2.70
CA ALA A 54 8.15 -3.97 2.04
C ALA A 54 8.33 -4.25 0.54
N GLU A 55 7.71 -3.44 -0.31
CA GLU A 55 7.60 -3.65 -1.75
C GLU A 55 7.92 -2.36 -2.52
N SER A 56 8.89 -2.42 -3.44
CA SER A 56 9.29 -1.27 -4.26
C SER A 56 8.77 -1.32 -5.70
N SER A 57 8.25 -2.46 -6.15
CA SER A 57 8.00 -2.72 -7.57
C SER A 57 6.69 -3.43 -7.91
N SER A 58 5.74 -3.54 -6.97
CA SER A 58 4.42 -4.15 -7.21
C SER A 58 3.26 -3.13 -7.16
N TRP A 59 3.58 -1.83 -7.08
CA TRP A 59 2.65 -0.74 -6.78
C TRP A 59 2.59 0.36 -7.87
N GLN A 60 3.12 0.12 -9.07
CA GLN A 60 3.19 1.15 -10.13
C GLN A 60 1.83 1.59 -10.67
N ASP A 61 0.82 0.74 -10.56
CA ASP A 61 -0.56 1.03 -10.97
C ASP A 61 -1.46 1.36 -9.77
N ALA A 62 -0.88 1.62 -8.59
CA ALA A 62 -1.62 1.96 -7.39
C ALA A 62 -2.05 3.43 -7.37
N ILE A 63 -3.14 3.71 -6.67
CA ILE A 63 -3.69 5.06 -6.51
C ILE A 63 -3.37 5.55 -5.11
N SER A 64 -2.79 6.75 -5.00
CA SER A 64 -2.72 7.48 -3.73
C SER A 64 -4.10 7.98 -3.35
N VAL A 65 -4.62 7.50 -2.21
CA VAL A 65 -5.88 8.00 -1.62
C VAL A 65 -5.64 9.05 -0.54
N TYR A 66 -4.41 9.12 -0.03
CA TYR A 66 -3.99 10.12 0.93
C TYR A 66 -2.48 10.32 0.82
N SER A 67 -2.03 11.57 0.75
CA SER A 67 -0.61 11.92 0.78
C SER A 67 -0.32 12.70 2.06
N PHE A 68 0.71 12.27 2.78
CA PHE A 68 1.18 12.93 3.99
C PHE A 68 2.10 14.08 3.59
N GLU A 69 1.91 15.24 4.23
CA GLU A 69 2.87 16.34 4.09
C GLU A 69 4.13 16.01 4.89
N ALA A 70 5.15 15.48 4.20
CA ALA A 70 6.41 15.05 4.79
C ALA A 70 7.28 16.20 5.36
N ALA A 71 6.85 17.45 5.18
CA ALA A 71 7.60 18.63 5.62
C ALA A 71 7.55 18.87 7.14
N ASP A 72 6.55 18.31 7.83
CA ASP A 72 6.25 18.68 9.22
C ASP A 72 6.76 17.69 10.28
N PHE A 73 7.21 16.49 9.90
CA PHE A 73 7.72 15.48 10.82
C PHE A 73 8.55 14.40 10.09
N ASP A 74 9.41 13.69 10.83
CA ASP A 74 10.13 12.52 10.30
C ASP A 74 9.14 11.37 10.04
N PHE A 75 8.54 11.39 8.84
CA PHE A 75 7.52 10.45 8.43
C PHE A 75 8.04 9.01 8.43
N ASP A 76 9.29 8.81 8.01
CA ASP A 76 9.90 7.48 7.92
C ASP A 76 10.12 6.87 9.30
N GLU A 77 10.54 7.68 10.29
CA GLU A 77 10.64 7.24 11.69
C GLU A 77 9.27 6.87 12.26
N VAL A 78 8.25 7.69 12.01
CA VAL A 78 6.88 7.43 12.48
C VAL A 78 6.33 6.16 11.82
N LEU A 79 6.52 5.99 10.52
CA LEU A 79 6.09 4.80 9.79
C LEU A 79 6.81 3.56 10.30
N ARG A 80 8.14 3.59 10.45
CA ARG A 80 8.92 2.48 11.04
C ARG A 80 8.42 2.11 12.42
N THR A 81 8.15 3.10 13.27
CA THR A 81 7.61 2.90 14.62
C THR A 81 6.24 2.25 14.55
N PHE A 82 5.35 2.75 13.68
CA PHE A 82 4.02 2.19 13.46
C PHE A 82 4.09 0.73 13.00
N ILE A 83 4.91 0.42 11.98
CA ILE A 83 5.10 -0.95 11.48
C ILE A 83 5.67 -1.86 12.57
N GLY A 84 6.70 -1.41 13.30
CA GLY A 84 7.31 -2.18 14.39
C GLY A 84 6.34 -2.52 15.52
N HIS A 85 5.46 -1.60 15.89
CA HIS A 85 4.41 -1.86 16.89
C HIS A 85 3.31 -2.79 16.38
N ASN A 86 3.04 -2.79 15.08
CA ASN A 86 1.92 -3.54 14.50
C ASN A 86 2.29 -4.91 13.94
N ILE A 87 3.58 -5.21 13.75
CA ILE A 87 4.04 -6.47 13.12
C ILE A 87 3.52 -7.73 13.84
N GLN A 88 3.31 -7.64 15.15
CA GLN A 88 2.78 -8.71 15.99
C GLN A 88 1.31 -9.05 15.76
N TYR A 89 0.52 -8.11 15.20
CA TYR A 89 -0.91 -8.34 14.89
C TYR A 89 -1.11 -9.02 13.53
N PHE A 90 -0.06 -9.06 12.72
CA PHE A 90 -0.06 -9.72 11.41
C PHE A 90 1.05 -10.78 11.38
N PRO A 91 1.00 -11.79 12.27
CA PRO A 91 1.96 -12.89 12.22
C PRO A 91 1.81 -13.62 10.89
N ALA A 92 2.92 -14.19 10.41
CA ALA A 92 2.96 -14.99 9.19
C ALA A 92 2.25 -16.35 9.37
N GLU A 93 0.96 -16.33 9.71
CA GLU A 93 0.12 -17.52 9.74
C GLU A 93 -0.77 -17.54 8.50
N VAL A 94 -0.97 -18.75 7.97
CA VAL A 94 -1.66 -19.04 6.71
C VAL A 94 -3.16 -18.76 6.85
N SER A 95 -3.54 -17.48 6.96
CA SER A 95 -4.93 -17.07 6.86
C SER A 95 -5.33 -17.05 5.38
N PRO A 96 -6.45 -17.69 5.00
CA PRO A 96 -6.92 -17.67 3.61
C PRO A 96 -7.39 -16.27 3.17
N PHE A 97 -7.64 -15.36 4.11
CA PHE A 97 -8.12 -14.01 3.84
C PHE A 97 -6.95 -13.03 3.67
N VAL A 98 -6.83 -12.43 2.49
CA VAL A 98 -5.92 -11.29 2.26
C VAL A 98 -6.54 -10.05 2.92
N CYS A 99 -5.67 -9.19 3.44
CA CYS A 99 -6.02 -8.11 4.35
C CYS A 99 -6.99 -7.07 3.77
N PHE A 100 -7.90 -6.61 4.65
CA PHE A 100 -8.83 -5.48 4.52
C PHE A 100 -9.82 -5.54 3.35
N LEU A 101 -10.88 -6.33 3.56
CA LEU A 101 -12.17 -6.11 2.92
C LEU A 101 -12.69 -4.74 3.40
N PHE A 102 -12.51 -3.68 2.61
CA PHE A 102 -13.28 -2.45 2.81
C PHE A 102 -14.71 -2.76 2.37
N ILE A 103 -15.54 -3.14 3.35
CA ILE A 103 -16.99 -3.34 3.18
C ILE A 103 -17.71 -2.00 3.31
#